data_AF-A0A2M7BD87-F1
#
_entry.id   AF-A0A2M7BD87-F1
#
_cell.length_a   1.000
_cell.length_b   1.000
_cell.length_c   1.000
_cell.angle_alpha   90.00
_cell.angle_beta   90.00
_cell.angle_gamma   90.00
#
_symmetry.space_group_name_H-M   'P 1'
#
loop_
_entity.id
_entity.type
_entity.pdbx_description
1 polymer ?
#
loop_
_entity_poly.entity_id
_entity_poly.type
_entity_poly.pdbx_seq_one_letter_code
_entity_poly.pdbx_strand_id
1 'polypeptide(L)'
;MVDIKKLRENPDFFKKATADKQRGSGLVDEVLKLDGEKRNLLQKVETLRAERNKLGKEDIERGKQIKVDLSGLKADLSRVDKELEEMLWKLPNPAMPDVPVGKDENENVEVRKWGEIPKFDFAPKAHWQLGESLDLIDTQRAGKVSGTRFGYLKNEGVLLELALLNFGLKKLIEKGFTPVLPPVMIAKEVMSALGYNNYGFDETYQIVDEDLVLVATAEHALVPYYKDEILTEGDLPKRFVGFSSAFRKEAGSYGKDTKGILRVHQFNKLEMVSFCKPEDSQ
;
A
#
# COMPACT_ATOMS: atom_id res chain seq x y z
N MET A 1 8.43 4.19 2.91
CA MET A 1 9.66 3.41 3.16
C MET A 1 10.28 3.82 4.48
N VAL A 2 10.94 2.90 5.20
CA VAL A 2 11.64 3.20 6.46
C VAL A 2 12.90 4.05 6.20
N ASP A 3 13.16 5.03 7.06
CA ASP A 3 14.38 5.85 6.97
C ASP A 3 15.62 5.05 7.42
N ILE A 4 16.57 4.89 6.50
CA ILE A 4 17.85 4.18 6.75
C ILE A 4 18.69 4.82 7.86
N LYS A 5 18.56 6.13 8.11
CA LYS A 5 19.23 6.78 9.24
C LYS A 5 18.67 6.28 10.57
N LYS A 6 17.34 6.30 10.72
CA LYS A 6 16.66 5.78 11.92
C LYS A 6 16.99 4.31 12.14
N LEU A 7 17.04 3.53 11.06
CA LEU A 7 17.39 2.11 11.12
C LEU A 7 18.81 1.88 11.64
N ARG A 8 19.78 2.71 11.24
CA ARG A 8 21.16 2.65 11.77
C ARG A 8 21.26 3.08 13.22
N GLU A 9 20.52 4.10 13.62
CA GLU A 9 20.53 4.63 14.99
C GLU A 9 19.90 3.67 15.99
N ASN A 10 18.87 2.93 15.58
CA ASN A 10 18.16 2.00 16.46
C ASN A 10 17.78 0.69 15.75
N PRO A 11 18.76 -0.17 15.40
CA PRO A 11 18.51 -1.39 14.64
C PRO A 11 17.65 -2.39 15.40
N ASP A 12 17.82 -2.49 16.72
CA ASP A 12 17.08 -3.45 17.56
C ASP A 12 15.57 -3.16 17.59
N PHE A 13 15.18 -1.88 17.57
CA PHE A 13 13.79 -1.48 17.43
C PHE A 13 13.17 -2.02 16.14
N PHE A 14 13.86 -1.87 14.99
CA PHE A 14 13.35 -2.36 13.71
C PHE A 14 13.36 -3.89 13.63
N LYS A 15 14.34 -4.56 14.25
CA LYS A 15 14.38 -6.03 14.35
C LYS A 15 13.19 -6.58 15.13
N LYS A 16 12.86 -5.93 16.26
CA LYS A 16 11.67 -6.28 17.03
C LYS A 16 10.41 -6.01 16.19
N ALA A 17 10.30 -4.85 15.57
CA ALA A 17 9.14 -4.49 14.75
C ALA A 17 8.91 -5.45 13.56
N THR A 18 9.97 -5.94 12.90
CA THR A 18 9.84 -6.95 11.84
C THR A 18 9.48 -8.33 12.40
N ALA A 19 10.03 -8.71 13.55
CA ALA A 19 9.73 -9.96 14.23
C ALA A 19 8.28 -10.02 14.74
N ASP A 20 7.78 -8.93 15.34
CA ASP A 20 6.40 -8.79 15.81
C ASP A 20 5.39 -8.95 14.65
N LYS A 21 5.82 -8.63 13.41
CA LYS A 21 5.05 -8.83 12.18
C LYS A 21 5.37 -10.13 11.43
N GLN A 22 6.13 -11.04 12.07
CA GLN A 22 6.51 -12.34 11.54
C GLN A 22 7.25 -12.29 10.19
N ARG A 23 7.95 -11.17 9.90
CA ARG A 23 8.78 -11.02 8.69
C ARG A 23 10.23 -11.44 8.91
N GLY A 24 10.61 -11.78 10.14
CA GLY A 24 11.96 -12.17 10.54
C GLY A 24 12.88 -10.98 10.84
N SER A 25 13.82 -11.16 11.75
CA SER A 25 14.80 -10.13 12.14
C SER A 25 15.96 -9.97 11.14
N GLY A 26 16.22 -11.01 10.33
CA GLY A 26 17.34 -11.02 9.36
C GLY A 26 17.26 -9.94 8.28
N LEU A 27 16.05 -9.47 7.95
CA LEU A 27 15.86 -8.39 6.96
C LEU A 27 16.59 -7.11 7.35
N VAL A 28 16.60 -6.77 8.64
CA VAL A 28 17.29 -5.55 9.12
C VAL A 28 18.80 -5.71 9.00
N ASP A 29 19.33 -6.89 9.31
CA ASP A 29 20.76 -7.18 9.20
C ASP A 29 21.23 -7.14 7.74
N GLU A 30 20.44 -7.66 6.80
CA GLU A 30 20.72 -7.58 5.36
C GLU A 30 20.74 -6.13 4.87
N VAL A 31 19.77 -5.31 5.28
CA VAL A 31 19.73 -3.88 4.95
C VAL A 31 20.96 -3.15 5.49
N LEU A 32 21.35 -3.40 6.75
CA LEU A 32 22.53 -2.78 7.37
C LEU A 32 23.83 -3.21 6.70
N LYS A 33 23.92 -4.47 6.27
CA LYS A 33 25.05 -4.98 5.51
C LYS A 33 25.19 -4.23 4.19
N LEU A 34 24.12 -4.13 3.40
CA LEU A 34 24.10 -3.42 2.12
C LEU A 34 24.39 -1.93 2.29
N ASP A 35 23.84 -1.27 3.31
CA ASP A 35 24.18 0.12 3.64
C ASP A 35 25.67 0.28 4.00
N GLY A 36 26.23 -0.67 4.76
CA GLY A 36 27.66 -0.71 5.06
C GLY A 36 28.53 -0.84 3.81
N GLU A 37 28.17 -1.75 2.91
CA GLU A 37 28.84 -1.92 1.61
C GLU A 37 28.76 -0.64 0.76
N LYS A 38 27.58 -0.01 0.67
CA LYS A 38 27.38 1.26 -0.04
C LYS A 38 28.29 2.35 0.50
N ARG A 39 28.34 2.54 1.82
CA ARG A 39 29.20 3.56 2.45
C ARG A 39 30.69 3.30 2.20
N ASN A 40 31.12 2.04 2.26
CA ASN A 40 32.50 1.68 1.95
C ASN A 40 32.87 1.96 0.49
N LEU A 41 31.97 1.65 -0.44
CA LEU A 41 32.16 1.96 -1.87
C LEU A 41 32.21 3.48 -2.12
N LEU A 42 31.33 4.26 -1.48
CA LEU A 42 31.36 5.72 -1.56
C LEU A 42 32.69 6.29 -1.04
N GLN A 43 33.19 5.78 0.09
CA GLN A 43 34.50 6.20 0.62
C GLN A 43 35.64 5.89 -0.35
N LYS A 44 35.62 4.73 -1.02
CA LYS A 44 36.61 4.39 -2.06
C LYS A 44 36.53 5.32 -3.26
N VAL A 45 35.31 5.67 -3.70
CA VAL A 45 35.09 6.62 -4.80
C VAL A 45 35.67 7.99 -4.45
N GLU A 46 35.39 8.51 -3.26
CA GLU A 46 35.93 9.80 -2.83
C GLU A 46 37.46 9.77 -2.68
N THR A 47 38.01 8.66 -2.16
CA THR A 47 39.47 8.47 -2.08
C THR A 47 40.13 8.52 -3.47
N LEU A 48 39.59 7.78 -4.45
CA LEU A 48 40.12 7.78 -5.82
C LEU A 48 39.91 9.11 -6.54
N ARG A 49 38.81 9.83 -6.28
CA ARG A 49 38.59 11.19 -6.80
C ARG A 49 39.62 12.16 -6.24
N ALA A 50 39.89 12.09 -4.94
CA ALA A 50 40.90 12.91 -4.29
C ALA A 50 42.31 12.60 -4.83
N GLU A 51 42.64 11.32 -5.03
CA GLU A 51 43.89 10.89 -5.64
C GLU A 51 44.04 11.42 -7.07
N ARG A 52 43.01 11.26 -7.92
CA ARG A 52 43.00 11.77 -9.29
C ARG A 52 43.26 13.28 -9.35
N ASN A 53 42.68 14.05 -8.43
CA ASN A 53 42.84 15.50 -8.39
C ASN A 53 44.24 15.94 -7.95
N LYS A 54 45.03 15.06 -7.30
CA LYS A 54 46.40 15.31 -6.87
C LYS A 54 47.46 14.87 -7.89
N LEU A 55 47.08 14.12 -8.93
CA LEU A 55 48.01 13.63 -9.95
C LEU A 55 48.62 14.77 -10.78
N GLY A 56 49.91 14.67 -11.07
CA GLY A 56 50.62 15.59 -11.96
C GLY A 56 50.42 15.28 -13.44
N LYS A 57 50.91 16.15 -14.33
CA LYS A 57 50.83 15.94 -15.80
C LYS A 57 51.58 14.69 -16.29
N GLU A 58 52.48 14.13 -15.48
CA GLU A 58 53.33 13.00 -15.84
C GLU A 58 52.71 11.64 -15.44
N ASP A 59 51.65 11.62 -14.63
CA ASP A 59 51.04 10.41 -14.07
C ASP A 59 49.92 9.81 -14.95
N ILE A 60 50.13 9.76 -16.27
CA ILE A 60 49.10 9.40 -17.27
C ILE A 60 48.55 7.99 -17.02
N GLU A 61 49.41 7.01 -16.73
CA GLU A 61 48.99 5.62 -16.52
C GLU A 61 48.19 5.44 -15.22
N ARG A 62 48.58 6.12 -14.13
CA ARG A 62 47.79 6.11 -12.88
C ARG A 62 46.43 6.76 -13.08
N GLY A 63 46.37 7.86 -13.83
CA GLY A 63 45.11 8.53 -14.19
C GLY A 63 44.16 7.63 -14.99
N LYS A 64 44.68 6.84 -15.94
CA LYS A 64 43.90 5.84 -16.67
C LYS A 64 43.39 4.72 -15.75
N GLN A 65 44.24 4.19 -14.88
CA GLN A 65 43.83 3.14 -13.93
C GLN A 65 42.72 3.63 -13.00
N ILE A 66 42.85 4.83 -12.43
CA ILE A 66 41.82 5.42 -11.56
C ILE A 66 40.49 5.58 -12.31
N LYS A 67 40.52 5.92 -13.61
CA LYS A 67 39.29 6.01 -14.42
C LYS A 67 38.60 4.65 -14.55
N VAL A 68 39.36 3.57 -14.76
CA VAL A 68 38.83 2.20 -14.80
C VAL A 68 38.25 1.80 -13.45
N ASP A 69 38.98 2.03 -12.37
CA ASP A 69 38.55 1.70 -11.00
C ASP A 69 37.28 2.46 -10.61
N LEU A 70 37.18 3.75 -10.93
CA LEU A 70 35.98 4.56 -10.71
C LEU A 70 34.79 4.06 -11.52
N SER A 71 35.00 3.55 -12.73
CA SER A 71 33.93 2.94 -13.53
C SER A 71 33.41 1.65 -12.89
N GLY A 72 34.32 0.80 -12.39
CA GLY A 72 33.96 -0.42 -11.67
C GLY A 72 33.16 -0.11 -10.39
N LEU A 73 33.67 0.81 -9.56
CA LEU A 73 32.97 1.24 -8.34
C LEU A 73 31.60 1.86 -8.63
N LYS A 74 31.44 2.57 -9.76
CA LYS A 74 30.13 3.12 -10.15
C LYS A 74 29.13 2.01 -10.48
N ALA A 75 29.58 0.95 -11.14
CA ALA A 75 28.73 -0.22 -11.42
C ALA A 75 28.35 -0.94 -10.12
N ASP A 76 29.31 -1.14 -9.22
CA ASP A 76 29.06 -1.75 -7.91
C ASP A 76 28.10 -0.91 -7.06
N LEU A 77 28.29 0.41 -7.00
CA LEU A 77 27.38 1.32 -6.31
C LEU A 77 25.96 1.22 -6.87
N SER A 78 25.81 1.23 -8.20
CA SER A 78 24.48 1.11 -8.81
C SER A 78 23.82 -0.23 -8.50
N ARG A 79 24.59 -1.32 -8.36
CA ARG A 79 24.08 -2.63 -7.97
C ARG A 79 23.65 -2.63 -6.50
N VAL A 80 24.53 -2.21 -5.60
CA VAL A 80 24.23 -2.16 -4.15
C VAL A 80 23.08 -1.20 -3.85
N ASP A 81 22.96 -0.08 -4.58
CA ASP A 81 21.85 0.86 -4.42
C ASP A 81 20.50 0.22 -4.74
N LYS A 82 20.42 -0.54 -5.83
CA LYS A 82 19.20 -1.26 -6.22
C LYS A 82 18.85 -2.36 -5.21
N GLU A 83 19.84 -3.17 -4.82
CA GLU A 83 19.65 -4.22 -3.82
C GLU A 83 19.20 -3.64 -2.47
N LEU A 84 19.80 -2.53 -2.04
CA LEU A 84 19.43 -1.84 -0.80
C LEU A 84 18.00 -1.30 -0.87
N GLU A 85 17.61 -0.67 -1.98
CA GLU A 85 16.26 -0.16 -2.19
C GLU A 85 15.21 -1.28 -2.16
N GLU A 86 15.46 -2.38 -2.89
CA GLU A 86 14.60 -3.57 -2.88
C GLU A 86 14.42 -4.15 -1.47
N MET A 87 15.49 -4.18 -0.67
CA MET A 87 15.43 -4.67 0.70
C MET A 87 14.71 -3.70 1.65
N LEU A 88 14.89 -2.40 1.48
CA LEU A 88 14.17 -1.38 2.25
C LEU A 88 12.66 -1.44 2.00
N TRP A 89 12.22 -1.75 0.77
CA TRP A 89 10.79 -1.93 0.45
C TRP A 89 10.16 -3.16 1.09
N LYS A 90 10.96 -4.15 1.50
CA LYS A 90 10.47 -5.34 2.23
C LYS A 90 10.27 -5.10 3.72
N LEU A 91 10.82 -4.02 4.27
CA LEU A 91 10.64 -3.68 5.69
C LEU A 91 9.21 -3.19 5.93
N PRO A 92 8.44 -3.82 6.84
CA PRO A 92 7.13 -3.35 7.19
C PRO A 92 7.22 -2.05 7.99
N ASN A 93 6.19 -1.21 7.92
CA ASN A 93 6.06 -0.08 8.84
C ASN A 93 6.02 -0.61 10.29
N PRO A 94 6.78 -0.08 11.25
CA PRO A 94 6.67 -0.49 12.64
C PRO A 94 5.25 -0.33 13.18
N ALA A 95 4.81 -1.27 14.01
CA ALA A 95 3.55 -1.12 14.73
C ALA A 95 3.70 -0.07 15.85
N MET A 96 2.60 0.57 16.21
CA MET A 96 2.56 1.45 17.38
C MET A 96 2.76 0.64 18.67
N PRO A 97 3.28 1.24 19.76
CA PRO A 97 3.57 0.51 21.01
C PRO A 97 2.34 -0.13 21.67
N ASP A 98 1.15 0.38 21.40
CA ASP A 98 -0.13 -0.10 21.93
C ASP A 98 -0.80 -1.19 21.07
N VAL A 99 -0.22 -1.53 19.91
CA VAL A 99 -0.72 -2.60 19.05
C VAL A 99 -0.27 -3.95 19.64
N PRO A 100 -1.21 -4.85 20.00
CA PRO A 100 -0.86 -6.17 20.51
C PRO A 100 -0.17 -7.00 19.43
N VAL A 101 0.86 -7.75 19.83
CA VAL A 101 1.49 -8.74 18.95
C VAL A 101 0.53 -9.92 18.82
N GLY A 102 0.22 -10.27 17.57
CA GLY A 102 -0.71 -11.36 17.26
C GLY A 102 -0.23 -12.18 16.07
N LYS A 103 -0.48 -13.49 16.11
CA LYS A 103 -0.11 -14.38 15.00
C LYS A 103 -1.00 -14.20 13.78
N ASP A 104 -2.30 -14.14 14.01
CA ASP A 104 -3.34 -14.10 13.00
C ASP A 104 -4.60 -13.40 13.54
N GLU A 105 -5.68 -13.38 12.76
CA GLU A 105 -6.90 -12.65 13.10
C GLU A 105 -7.59 -13.11 14.40
N ASN A 106 -7.29 -14.31 14.91
CA ASN A 106 -7.89 -14.85 16.14
C ASN A 106 -7.31 -14.22 17.40
N GLU A 107 -6.17 -13.55 17.30
CA GLU A 107 -5.51 -12.85 18.42
C GLU A 107 -5.83 -11.35 18.46
N ASN A 108 -6.74 -10.89 17.58
CA ASN A 108 -7.25 -9.52 17.63
C ASN A 108 -8.04 -9.26 18.92
N VAL A 109 -7.84 -8.09 19.51
CA VAL A 109 -8.52 -7.67 20.74
C VAL A 109 -9.74 -6.81 20.41
N GLU A 110 -10.93 -7.20 20.87
CA GLU A 110 -12.13 -6.37 20.78
C GLU A 110 -12.01 -5.16 21.72
N VAL A 111 -11.89 -3.95 21.14
CA VAL A 111 -11.75 -2.71 21.92
C VAL A 111 -13.08 -2.07 22.31
N ARG A 112 -14.14 -2.34 21.54
CA ARG A 112 -15.48 -1.77 21.77
C ARG A 112 -16.56 -2.56 21.02
N LYS A 113 -17.71 -2.73 21.68
CA LYS A 113 -18.96 -3.20 21.08
C LYS A 113 -20.04 -2.12 21.20
N TRP A 114 -20.91 -2.00 20.20
CA TRP A 114 -22.00 -1.02 20.21
C TRP A 114 -23.28 -1.61 19.62
N GLY A 115 -24.42 -1.28 20.23
CA GLY A 115 -25.73 -1.81 19.87
C GLY A 115 -25.99 -3.23 20.41
N GLU A 116 -27.21 -3.71 20.20
CA GLU A 116 -27.63 -5.06 20.56
C GLU A 116 -27.77 -5.92 19.30
N ILE A 117 -27.33 -7.18 19.36
CA ILE A 117 -27.52 -8.14 18.26
C ILE A 117 -29.00 -8.55 18.26
N PRO A 118 -29.74 -8.32 17.17
CA PRO A 118 -31.17 -8.66 17.11
C PRO A 118 -31.41 -10.14 17.35
N LYS A 119 -32.45 -10.46 18.13
CA LYS A 119 -32.96 -11.82 18.30
C LYS A 119 -34.18 -11.98 17.40
N PHE A 120 -34.16 -13.00 16.55
CA PHE A 120 -35.26 -13.34 15.66
C PHE A 120 -36.00 -14.56 16.20
N ASP A 121 -37.33 -14.55 16.09
CA ASP A 121 -38.22 -15.68 16.34
C ASP A 121 -38.34 -16.62 15.13
N PHE A 122 -37.64 -16.29 14.04
CA PHE A 122 -37.48 -17.10 12.83
C PHE A 122 -36.00 -17.33 12.51
N ALA A 123 -35.71 -18.32 11.66
CA ALA A 123 -34.36 -18.55 11.15
C ALA A 123 -33.97 -17.43 10.17
N PRO A 124 -32.99 -16.56 10.49
CA PRO A 124 -32.63 -15.45 9.62
C PRO A 124 -32.05 -15.97 8.30
N LYS A 125 -32.52 -15.41 7.18
CA LYS A 125 -31.96 -15.67 5.87
C LYS A 125 -30.65 -14.90 5.70
N ALA A 126 -29.68 -15.51 5.03
CA ALA A 126 -28.45 -14.83 4.64
C ALA A 126 -28.72 -13.76 3.57
N HIS A 127 -27.82 -12.78 3.42
CA HIS A 127 -28.03 -11.65 2.50
C HIS A 127 -28.20 -12.09 1.05
N TRP A 128 -27.50 -13.13 0.59
CA TRP A 128 -27.67 -13.65 -0.77
C TRP A 128 -29.03 -14.31 -0.99
N GLN A 129 -29.59 -14.98 0.03
CA GLN A 129 -30.92 -15.58 -0.08
C GLN A 129 -32.00 -14.50 -0.14
N LEU A 130 -31.86 -13.45 0.67
CA LEU A 130 -32.75 -12.29 0.62
C LEU A 130 -32.64 -11.59 -0.73
N GLY A 131 -31.41 -11.29 -1.17
CA GLY A 131 -31.13 -10.63 -2.43
C GLY A 131 -31.66 -11.39 -3.64
N GLU A 132 -31.57 -12.72 -3.66
CA GLU A 132 -32.16 -13.54 -4.72
C GLU A 132 -33.71 -13.54 -4.64
N SER A 133 -34.27 -13.78 -3.45
CA SER A 133 -35.73 -13.88 -3.28
C SER A 133 -36.49 -12.58 -3.56
N LEU A 134 -35.82 -11.43 -3.43
CA LEU A 134 -36.36 -10.10 -3.68
C LEU A 134 -35.95 -9.53 -5.05
N ASP A 135 -35.26 -10.33 -5.87
CA ASP A 135 -34.72 -9.90 -7.17
C ASP A 135 -33.77 -8.69 -7.09
N LEU A 136 -32.97 -8.58 -6.04
CA LEU A 136 -32.03 -7.46 -5.78
C LEU A 136 -30.57 -7.80 -6.11
N ILE A 137 -30.16 -9.07 -5.98
CA ILE A 137 -28.80 -9.53 -6.22
C ILE A 137 -28.84 -10.69 -7.21
N ASP A 138 -28.21 -10.54 -8.37
CA ASP A 138 -28.14 -11.57 -9.39
C ASP A 138 -26.68 -11.95 -9.71
N THR A 139 -26.20 -12.96 -8.98
CA THR A 139 -24.86 -13.55 -9.19
C THR A 139 -24.85 -14.57 -10.32
N GLN A 140 -25.99 -15.17 -10.68
CA GLN A 140 -26.06 -16.17 -11.74
C GLN A 140 -25.85 -15.52 -13.12
N ARG A 141 -26.51 -14.40 -13.40
CA ARG A 141 -26.29 -13.63 -14.63
C ARG A 141 -24.90 -13.01 -14.65
N ALA A 142 -24.41 -12.50 -13.52
CA ALA A 142 -23.03 -12.01 -13.42
C ALA A 142 -22.00 -13.10 -13.74
N GLY A 143 -22.22 -14.32 -13.24
CA GLY A 143 -21.42 -15.51 -13.55
C GLY A 143 -21.28 -15.81 -15.04
N LYS A 144 -22.35 -15.59 -15.82
CA LYS A 144 -22.34 -15.80 -17.28
C LYS A 144 -21.54 -14.73 -18.02
N VAL A 145 -21.47 -13.51 -17.50
CA VAL A 145 -20.86 -12.35 -18.18
C VAL A 145 -19.40 -12.17 -17.77
N SER A 146 -19.11 -12.28 -16.48
CA SER A 146 -17.81 -11.88 -15.89
C SER A 146 -17.14 -13.00 -15.09
N GLY A 147 -17.81 -14.15 -14.91
CA GLY A 147 -17.34 -15.25 -14.06
C GLY A 147 -17.73 -15.09 -12.59
N THR A 148 -17.12 -15.90 -11.73
CA THR A 148 -17.42 -15.91 -10.29
C THR A 148 -17.07 -14.58 -9.62
N ARG A 149 -17.62 -14.32 -8.42
CA ARG A 149 -17.30 -13.14 -7.60
C ARG A 149 -17.67 -11.80 -8.23
N PHE A 150 -18.68 -11.82 -9.09
CA PHE A 150 -19.41 -10.65 -9.57
C PHE A 150 -20.89 -10.80 -9.23
N GLY A 151 -21.61 -9.69 -9.18
CA GLY A 151 -23.05 -9.66 -8.97
C GLY A 151 -23.65 -8.42 -9.60
N TYR A 152 -24.87 -8.55 -10.16
CA TYR A 152 -25.69 -7.39 -10.48
C TYR A 152 -26.49 -6.99 -9.25
N LEU A 153 -26.46 -5.71 -8.90
CA LEU A 153 -27.50 -5.10 -8.06
C LEU A 153 -28.67 -4.68 -8.95
N LYS A 154 -29.89 -4.88 -8.47
CA LYS A 154 -31.14 -4.57 -9.19
C LYS A 154 -32.15 -3.89 -8.29
N ASN A 155 -33.13 -3.25 -8.92
CA ASN A 155 -34.32 -2.67 -8.29
C ASN A 155 -33.97 -1.83 -7.05
N GLU A 156 -34.64 -2.07 -5.92
CA GLU A 156 -34.43 -1.37 -4.66
C GLU A 156 -33.00 -1.55 -4.12
N GLY A 157 -32.29 -2.60 -4.53
CA GLY A 157 -30.88 -2.81 -4.17
C GLY A 157 -29.96 -1.74 -4.75
N VAL A 158 -30.23 -1.29 -5.98
CA VAL A 158 -29.50 -0.17 -6.59
C VAL A 158 -29.82 1.14 -5.87
N LEU A 159 -31.09 1.37 -5.56
CA LEU A 159 -31.50 2.58 -4.84
C LEU A 159 -30.89 2.63 -3.43
N LEU A 160 -30.83 1.50 -2.75
CA LEU A 160 -30.22 1.38 -1.42
C LEU A 160 -28.71 1.63 -1.47
N GLU A 161 -28.00 1.06 -2.45
CA GLU A 161 -26.57 1.32 -2.66
C GLU A 161 -26.30 2.83 -2.82
N LEU A 162 -27.04 3.50 -3.71
CA LEU A 162 -26.89 4.95 -3.91
C LEU A 162 -27.27 5.76 -2.66
N ALA A 163 -28.26 5.31 -1.89
CA ALA A 163 -28.65 5.95 -0.66
C ALA A 163 -27.55 5.84 0.41
N LEU A 164 -26.93 4.67 0.56
CA LEU A 164 -25.81 4.43 1.49
C LEU A 164 -24.60 5.29 1.15
N LEU A 165 -24.24 5.37 -0.15
CA LEU A 165 -23.16 6.23 -0.63
C LEU A 165 -23.45 7.71 -0.33
N ASN A 166 -24.64 8.20 -0.66
CA ASN A 166 -25.01 9.58 -0.37
C ASN A 166 -25.04 9.89 1.13
N PHE A 167 -25.53 8.94 1.95
CA PHE A 167 -25.55 9.08 3.40
C PHE A 167 -24.14 9.19 3.98
N GLY A 168 -23.24 8.27 3.62
CA GLY A 168 -21.84 8.29 4.07
C GLY A 168 -21.12 9.55 3.62
N LEU A 169 -21.31 9.96 2.36
CA LEU A 169 -20.70 11.16 1.79
C LEU A 169 -21.13 12.43 2.54
N LYS A 170 -22.44 12.63 2.73
CA LYS A 170 -22.97 13.78 3.48
C LYS A 170 -22.42 13.85 4.90
N LYS A 171 -22.41 12.72 5.60
CA LYS A 171 -21.89 12.62 6.97
C LYS A 171 -20.40 12.98 7.07
N LEU A 172 -19.62 12.69 6.05
CA LEU A 172 -18.19 13.02 6.01
C LEU A 172 -17.95 14.47 5.59
N ILE A 173 -18.74 15.02 4.68
CA ILE A 173 -18.73 16.46 4.36
C ILE A 173 -19.02 17.30 5.61
N GLU A 174 -20.03 16.93 6.40
CA GLU A 174 -20.32 17.59 7.69
C GLU A 174 -19.17 17.51 8.70
N LYS A 175 -18.26 16.53 8.53
CA LYS A 175 -17.04 16.36 9.35
C LYS A 175 -15.81 17.04 8.75
N GLY A 176 -15.99 17.87 7.72
CA GLY A 176 -14.92 18.65 7.09
C GLY A 176 -14.10 17.87 6.06
N PHE A 177 -14.62 16.75 5.53
CA PHE A 177 -13.98 16.07 4.41
C PHE A 177 -14.40 16.68 3.07
N THR A 178 -13.43 16.89 2.19
CA THR A 178 -13.65 17.32 0.81
C THR A 178 -14.05 16.11 -0.04
N PRO A 179 -15.21 16.13 -0.72
CA PRO A 179 -15.64 15.02 -1.56
C PRO A 179 -14.85 14.99 -2.88
N VAL A 180 -14.40 13.79 -3.28
CA VAL A 180 -13.59 13.58 -4.49
C VAL A 180 -14.09 12.36 -5.27
N LEU A 181 -14.10 12.48 -6.60
CA LEU A 181 -14.24 11.36 -7.54
C LEU A 181 -12.87 11.12 -8.19
N PRO A 182 -12.02 10.23 -7.63
CA PRO A 182 -10.69 10.01 -8.17
C PRO A 182 -10.70 9.11 -9.41
N PRO A 183 -9.62 9.14 -10.24
CA PRO A 183 -9.41 8.15 -11.28
C PRO A 183 -9.38 6.72 -10.70
N VAL A 184 -9.96 5.77 -11.45
CA VAL A 184 -9.91 4.33 -11.11
C VAL A 184 -8.80 3.56 -11.81
N MET A 185 -8.05 4.23 -12.67
CA MET A 185 -6.84 3.73 -13.32
C MET A 185 -5.69 4.66 -12.95
N ILE A 186 -4.59 4.10 -12.45
CA ILE A 186 -3.39 4.84 -12.06
C ILE A 186 -2.13 4.20 -12.65
N ALA A 187 -1.05 4.97 -12.74
CA ALA A 187 0.23 4.48 -13.23
C ALA A 187 0.81 3.37 -12.33
N LYS A 188 1.48 2.37 -12.93
CA LYS A 188 2.12 1.27 -12.17
C LYS A 188 3.15 1.78 -11.18
N GLU A 189 3.93 2.79 -11.55
CA GLU A 189 4.91 3.41 -10.65
C GLU A 189 4.26 4.03 -9.40
N VAL A 190 3.09 4.67 -9.53
CA VAL A 190 2.35 5.25 -8.41
C VAL A 190 1.85 4.15 -7.48
N MET A 191 1.28 3.09 -8.05
CA MET A 191 0.85 1.93 -7.27
C MET A 191 2.02 1.26 -6.52
N SER A 192 3.19 1.12 -7.17
CA SER A 192 4.38 0.57 -6.53
C SER A 192 4.88 1.44 -5.38
N ALA A 193 4.83 2.78 -5.52
CA ALA A 193 5.24 3.70 -4.47
C ALA A 193 4.38 3.63 -3.20
N LEU A 194 3.13 3.16 -3.31
CA LEU A 194 2.24 2.90 -2.17
C LEU A 194 2.60 1.61 -1.41
N GLY A 195 3.44 0.74 -1.98
CA GLY A 195 3.94 -0.47 -1.35
C GLY A 195 3.06 -1.72 -1.50
N TYR A 196 1.89 -1.61 -2.15
CA TYR A 196 0.96 -2.74 -2.31
C TYR A 196 1.52 -3.87 -3.17
N ASN A 197 2.36 -3.55 -4.16
CA ASN A 197 2.92 -4.53 -5.08
C ASN A 197 4.39 -4.87 -4.79
N ASN A 198 4.89 -4.63 -3.57
CA ASN A 198 6.27 -4.98 -3.19
C ASN A 198 6.55 -6.50 -3.29
N TYR A 199 5.49 -7.31 -3.40
CA TYR A 199 5.56 -8.75 -3.63
C TYR A 199 4.94 -9.19 -4.96
N GLY A 200 4.69 -8.25 -5.89
CA GLY A 200 4.07 -8.50 -7.19
C GLY A 200 2.65 -7.93 -7.33
N PHE A 201 2.09 -8.01 -8.54
CA PHE A 201 0.75 -7.49 -8.89
C PHE A 201 -0.33 -8.58 -8.82
N ASP A 202 -0.15 -9.57 -7.94
CA ASP A 202 -1.02 -10.75 -7.87
C ASP A 202 -2.44 -10.41 -7.42
N GLU A 203 -2.62 -9.34 -6.64
CA GLU A 203 -3.92 -8.84 -6.20
C GLU A 203 -4.50 -7.73 -7.10
N THR A 204 -3.70 -7.22 -8.03
CA THR A 204 -4.01 -6.01 -8.81
C THR A 204 -4.34 -6.35 -10.27
N TYR A 205 -5.47 -5.85 -10.78
CA TYR A 205 -5.78 -5.93 -12.22
C TYR A 205 -4.92 -4.94 -13.01
N GLN A 206 -4.24 -5.43 -14.04
CA GLN A 206 -3.38 -4.64 -14.92
C GLN A 206 -4.06 -4.44 -16.28
N ILE A 207 -3.85 -3.26 -16.85
CA ILE A 207 -4.27 -2.98 -18.23
C ILE A 207 -3.19 -3.50 -19.17
N VAL A 208 -3.60 -4.31 -20.16
CA VAL A 208 -2.69 -4.86 -21.16
C VAL A 208 -2.29 -3.73 -22.12
N ASP A 209 -1.02 -3.72 -22.53
CA ASP A 209 -0.41 -2.71 -23.42
C ASP A 209 -0.38 -1.27 -22.88
N GLU A 210 -0.68 -1.07 -21.59
CA GLU A 210 -0.63 0.24 -20.92
C GLU A 210 0.15 0.13 -19.60
N ASP A 211 0.79 1.24 -19.19
CA ASP A 211 1.43 1.32 -17.87
C ASP A 211 0.45 1.70 -16.75
N LEU A 212 -0.77 1.14 -16.82
CA LEU A 212 -1.89 1.44 -15.94
C LEU A 212 -2.39 0.19 -15.21
N VAL A 213 -2.94 0.42 -14.02
CA VAL A 213 -3.60 -0.59 -13.18
C VAL A 213 -4.91 -0.06 -12.61
N LEU A 214 -5.85 -0.97 -12.37
CA LEU A 214 -7.09 -0.64 -11.66
C LEU A 214 -6.82 -0.51 -10.16
N VAL A 215 -7.46 0.47 -9.53
CA VAL A 215 -7.33 0.71 -8.08
C VAL A 215 -8.11 -0.33 -7.26
N ALA A 216 -7.56 -0.79 -6.13
CA ALA A 216 -8.23 -1.68 -5.17
C ALA A 216 -8.95 -0.93 -4.04
N THR A 217 -8.85 0.40 -4.06
CA THR A 217 -9.42 1.37 -3.12
C THR A 217 -9.18 2.78 -3.68
N ALA A 218 -10.07 3.74 -3.40
CA ALA A 218 -9.85 5.15 -3.73
C ALA A 218 -8.58 5.73 -3.05
N GLU A 219 -8.11 5.11 -1.95
CA GLU A 219 -6.83 5.42 -1.30
C GLU A 219 -5.68 5.46 -2.31
N HIS A 220 -5.64 4.52 -3.26
CA HIS A 220 -4.56 4.42 -4.23
C HIS A 220 -4.41 5.66 -5.12
N ALA A 221 -5.49 6.41 -5.32
CA ALA A 221 -5.49 7.65 -6.09
C ALA A 221 -5.47 8.90 -5.19
N LEU A 222 -5.97 8.79 -3.95
CA LEU A 222 -6.05 9.92 -3.01
C LEU A 222 -4.76 10.13 -2.20
N VAL A 223 -4.06 9.08 -1.79
CA VAL A 223 -2.77 9.21 -1.07
C VAL A 223 -1.69 9.89 -1.91
N PRO A 224 -1.51 9.57 -3.21
CA PRO A 224 -0.52 10.25 -4.04
C PRO A 224 -1.03 11.60 -4.60
N TYR A 225 -2.18 12.11 -4.14
CA TYR A 225 -2.78 13.34 -4.67
C TYR A 225 -1.82 14.54 -4.67
N TYR A 226 -1.00 14.65 -3.61
CA TYR A 226 0.04 15.68 -3.46
C TYR A 226 1.46 15.14 -3.74
N LYS A 227 1.60 14.13 -4.60
CA LYS A 227 2.91 13.56 -4.97
C LYS A 227 3.81 14.66 -5.53
N ASP A 228 5.04 14.70 -5.03
CA ASP A 228 6.08 15.70 -5.39
C ASP A 228 5.75 17.16 -5.01
N GLU A 229 4.80 17.37 -4.09
CA GLU A 229 4.44 18.69 -3.56
C GLU A 229 4.93 18.89 -2.12
N ILE A 230 5.19 20.15 -1.76
CA ILE A 230 5.48 20.58 -0.39
C ILE A 230 4.23 21.29 0.15
N LEU A 231 3.56 20.66 1.12
CA LEU A 231 2.40 21.25 1.79
C LEU A 231 2.84 22.26 2.84
N THR A 232 2.06 23.32 3.02
CA THR A 232 2.27 24.26 4.12
C THR A 232 1.56 23.78 5.39
N GLU A 233 2.09 24.13 6.55
CA GLU A 233 1.51 23.68 7.82
C GLU A 233 0.09 24.22 8.05
N GLY A 234 -0.19 25.45 7.61
CA GLY A 234 -1.51 26.09 7.73
C GLY A 234 -2.59 25.46 6.84
N ASP A 235 -2.19 24.62 5.88
CA ASP A 235 -3.08 23.88 4.99
C ASP A 235 -3.60 22.58 5.61
N LEU A 236 -3.00 22.12 6.72
CA LEU A 236 -3.31 20.84 7.36
C LEU A 236 -4.35 21.00 8.49
N PRO A 237 -5.28 20.02 8.68
CA PRO A 237 -5.38 18.79 7.91
C PRO A 237 -6.11 18.97 6.58
N LYS A 238 -5.60 18.35 5.49
CA LYS A 238 -6.36 18.14 4.25
C LYS A 238 -7.05 16.79 4.34
N ARG A 239 -8.38 16.77 4.28
CA ARG A 239 -9.18 15.56 4.47
C ARG A 239 -10.06 15.32 3.26
N PHE A 240 -9.98 14.13 2.68
CA PHE A 240 -10.72 13.73 1.49
C PHE A 240 -11.63 12.55 1.76
N VAL A 241 -12.84 12.59 1.23
CA VAL A 241 -13.72 11.44 1.09
C VAL A 241 -13.86 11.09 -0.39
N GLY A 242 -13.26 9.97 -0.81
CA GLY A 242 -13.27 9.50 -2.19
C GLY A 242 -14.33 8.44 -2.43
N PHE A 243 -15.19 8.61 -3.42
CA PHE A 243 -16.02 7.52 -3.93
C PHE A 243 -15.36 6.87 -5.15
N SER A 244 -15.17 5.56 -5.13
CA SER A 244 -14.82 4.81 -6.33
C SER A 244 -15.34 3.37 -6.29
N SER A 245 -15.49 2.77 -7.47
CA SER A 245 -15.40 1.31 -7.57
C SER A 245 -13.95 0.88 -7.28
N ALA A 246 -13.81 -0.27 -6.66
CA ALA A 246 -12.55 -0.89 -6.25
C ALA A 246 -12.47 -2.29 -6.86
N PHE A 247 -11.29 -2.64 -7.36
CA PHE A 247 -11.04 -3.87 -8.11
C PHE A 247 -9.96 -4.72 -7.46
N ARG A 248 -10.27 -5.98 -7.13
CA ARG A 248 -9.35 -6.91 -6.46
C ARG A 248 -9.39 -8.29 -7.09
N LYS A 249 -8.23 -8.87 -7.38
CA LYS A 249 -8.17 -10.26 -7.88
C LYS A 249 -8.54 -11.29 -6.82
N GLU A 250 -8.45 -10.94 -5.52
CA GLU A 250 -8.81 -11.82 -4.41
C GLU A 250 -8.06 -13.17 -4.48
N ALA A 251 -6.78 -13.13 -4.87
CA ALA A 251 -5.98 -14.34 -5.01
C ALA A 251 -5.80 -15.00 -3.64
N GLY A 252 -5.69 -16.33 -3.61
CA GLY A 252 -5.54 -17.09 -2.36
C GLY A 252 -6.81 -17.22 -1.50
N SER A 253 -7.94 -16.62 -1.88
CA SER A 253 -9.21 -16.71 -1.12
C SER A 253 -10.09 -17.92 -1.52
N TYR A 254 -9.50 -18.99 -2.07
CA TYR A 254 -10.20 -20.18 -2.54
C TYR A 254 -11.14 -20.75 -1.46
N GLY A 255 -12.42 -20.89 -1.80
CA GLY A 255 -13.44 -21.49 -0.92
C GLY A 255 -13.98 -20.59 0.20
N LYS A 256 -13.41 -19.40 0.46
CA LYS A 256 -13.90 -18.45 1.46
C LYS A 256 -14.91 -17.47 0.85
N ASP A 257 -15.98 -17.16 1.61
CA ASP A 257 -17.00 -16.13 1.28
C ASP A 257 -17.58 -16.21 -0.15
N THR A 258 -17.79 -17.44 -0.65
CA THR A 258 -18.09 -17.69 -2.07
C THR A 258 -19.50 -17.30 -2.51
N LYS A 259 -20.39 -16.91 -1.58
CA LYS A 259 -21.80 -16.60 -1.85
C LYS A 259 -22.11 -15.12 -1.66
N GLY A 260 -22.98 -14.60 -2.52
CA GLY A 260 -23.43 -13.22 -2.49
C GLY A 260 -22.35 -12.23 -2.89
N ILE A 261 -22.36 -11.06 -2.27
CA ILE A 261 -21.52 -9.90 -2.60
C ILE A 261 -20.56 -9.47 -1.48
N LEU A 262 -20.22 -10.37 -0.56
CA LEU A 262 -19.34 -10.03 0.58
C LEU A 262 -17.86 -9.93 0.15
N ARG A 263 -17.42 -10.83 -0.73
CA ARG A 263 -16.06 -10.87 -1.28
C ARG A 263 -16.14 -11.00 -2.80
N VAL A 264 -15.91 -9.90 -3.51
CA VAL A 264 -16.14 -9.77 -4.95
C VAL A 264 -14.97 -9.05 -5.63
N HIS A 265 -14.83 -9.25 -6.93
CA HIS A 265 -13.77 -8.59 -7.71
C HIS A 265 -14.01 -7.10 -7.90
N GLN A 266 -15.26 -6.65 -7.85
CA GLN A 266 -15.66 -5.25 -7.97
C GLN A 266 -16.65 -4.90 -6.87
N PHE A 267 -16.36 -3.85 -6.12
CA PHE A 267 -17.27 -3.29 -5.11
C PHE A 267 -17.11 -1.77 -5.05
N ASN A 268 -18.10 -1.07 -4.48
CA ASN A 268 -18.03 0.37 -4.28
C ASN A 268 -17.60 0.70 -2.86
N LYS A 269 -16.86 1.79 -2.70
CA LYS A 269 -16.39 2.24 -1.39
C LYS A 269 -16.33 3.77 -1.30
N LEU A 270 -16.65 4.29 -0.13
CA LEU A 270 -16.23 5.62 0.31
C LEU A 270 -14.97 5.49 1.15
N GLU A 271 -13.89 6.14 0.73
CA GLU A 271 -12.61 6.11 1.42
C GLU A 271 -12.29 7.45 2.07
N MET A 272 -11.82 7.41 3.31
CA MET A 272 -11.30 8.60 3.99
C MET A 272 -9.78 8.62 3.92
N VAL A 273 -9.22 9.74 3.46
CA VAL A 273 -7.77 10.01 3.52
C VAL A 273 -7.56 11.34 4.23
N SER A 274 -6.59 11.41 5.15
CA SER A 274 -6.23 12.64 5.85
C SER A 274 -4.73 12.84 5.80
N PHE A 275 -4.31 13.98 5.26
CA PHE A 275 -2.97 14.51 5.42
C PHE A 275 -2.97 15.37 6.67
N CYS A 276 -2.14 15.02 7.65
CA CYS A 276 -2.08 15.67 8.95
C CYS A 276 -0.62 15.87 9.36
N LYS A 277 -0.40 16.66 10.42
CA LYS A 277 0.91 16.77 11.03
C LYS A 277 1.26 15.46 11.76
N PRO A 278 2.55 15.10 11.87
CA PRO A 278 2.97 13.89 12.57
C PRO A 278 2.43 13.79 14.01
N GLU A 279 2.33 14.92 14.72
CA GLU A 279 1.80 15.00 16.08
C GLU A 279 0.28 14.80 16.20
N ASP A 280 -0.47 14.97 15.10
CA ASP A 280 -1.93 14.88 15.04
C ASP A 280 -2.42 13.55 14.43
N SER A 281 -1.52 12.59 14.18
CA SER A 281 -1.85 11.38 13.43
C SER A 281 -2.51 10.27 14.26
N GLN A 282 -2.68 10.45 15.58
CA GLN A 282 -3.25 9.47 16.52
C GLN A 282 -4.62 9.90 17.03
#